data_AF-A0A3E4YKA2-F1
#
_entry.id   AF-A0A3E4YKA2-F1
#
_cell.length_a   1.000
_cell.length_b   1.000
_cell.length_c   1.000
_cell.angle_alpha   90.00
_cell.angle_beta   90.00
_cell.angle_gamma   90.00
#
_symmetry.space_group_name_H-M   'P 1'
#
loop_
_entity.id
_entity.type
_entity.pdbx_description
1 polymer ?
#
loop_
_entity_poly.entity_id
_entity_poly.type
_entity_poly.pdbx_seq_one_letter_code
_entity_poly.pdbx_strand_id
1 'polypeptide(L)' 'MAIVTEKIKGAIRCPICHKGKIIAYEGSSGKASVGCPKCPGLLLVDYDAMTAVPNTQCKDAYKYAVNN' A
#
# COMPACT_ATOMS: atom_id res chain seq x y z
N MET A 1 -5.69 8.09 24.37
CA MET A 1 -5.18 7.74 23.03
C MET A 1 -4.78 9.03 22.36
N ALA A 2 -3.50 9.21 22.02
CA ALA A 2 -3.08 10.36 21.23
C ALA A 2 -3.63 10.21 19.81
N ILE A 3 -4.45 11.16 19.38
CA ILE A 3 -4.85 11.28 17.98
C ILE A 3 -3.63 11.78 17.21
N VAL A 4 -2.94 10.88 16.49
CA VAL A 4 -1.82 11.29 15.65
C VAL A 4 -2.40 12.03 14.45
N THR A 5 -2.28 13.37 14.44
CA THR A 5 -2.71 14.23 13.34
C THR A 5 -1.59 14.32 12.30
N GLU A 6 -1.26 13.18 11.66
CA GLU A 6 -0.31 13.20 10.55
C GLU A 6 -0.92 13.90 9.34
N LYS A 7 -0.15 14.81 8.74
CA LYS A 7 -0.52 15.48 7.49
C LYS A 7 -0.57 14.45 6.35
N ILE A 8 -1.56 14.61 5.47
CA ILE A 8 -1.74 13.74 4.30
C ILE A 8 -0.88 14.28 3.16
N LYS A 9 0.03 13.43 2.65
CA LYS A 9 0.82 13.67 1.44
C LYS A 9 -0.02 13.53 0.18
N GLY A 10 -0.93 12.56 0.19
CA GLY A 10 -1.91 12.39 -0.87
C GLY A 10 -2.59 11.03 -0.85
N ALA A 11 -3.25 10.70 -1.96
CA ALA A 11 -3.95 9.42 -2.12
C ALA A 11 -3.51 8.73 -3.41
N ILE A 12 -3.09 7.48 -3.29
CA ILE A 12 -2.67 6.64 -4.41
C ILE A 12 -3.84 5.74 -4.79
N ARG A 13 -4.27 5.79 -6.06
CA ARG A 13 -5.40 5.02 -6.55
C ARG A 13 -4.98 3.59 -6.85
N CYS A 14 -5.82 2.62 -6.51
CA CYS A 14 -5.57 1.24 -6.87
C CYS A 14 -5.49 1.08 -8.40
N PRO A 15 -4.40 0.54 -8.97
CA PRO A 15 -4.24 0.33 -10.42
C PRO A 15 -5.07 -0.84 -10.96
N ILE A 16 -5.64 -1.69 -10.09
CA ILE A 16 -6.41 -2.88 -10.49
C ILE A 16 -7.91 -2.55 -10.60
N CYS A 17 -8.52 -2.11 -9.50
CA CYS A 17 -9.95 -1.87 -9.47
C CYS A 17 -10.34 -0.40 -9.69
N HIS A 18 -9.36 0.51 -9.61
CA HIS A 18 -9.57 1.96 -9.65
C HIS A 18 -10.62 2.50 -8.65
N LYS A 19 -11.06 1.71 -7.67
CA LYS A 19 -12.05 2.11 -6.65
C LYS A 19 -11.39 2.34 -5.29
N GLY A 20 -10.43 1.49 -4.92
CA GLY A 20 -9.65 1.64 -3.69
C GLY A 20 -8.66 2.80 -3.77
N LYS A 21 -8.40 3.43 -2.62
CA LYS A 21 -7.40 4.48 -2.43
C LYS A 21 -6.55 4.12 -1.21
N ILE A 22 -5.25 4.37 -1.31
CA ILE A 22 -4.29 4.26 -0.22
C ILE A 22 -3.90 5.67 0.17
N ILE A 23 -4.04 6.03 1.44
CA ILE A 23 -3.66 7.35 1.96
C ILE A 23 -2.17 7.30 2.32
N ALA A 24 -1.39 8.21 1.76
CA ALA A 24 0.01 8.41 2.11
C ALA A 24 0.10 9.61 3.06
N TYR A 25 0.82 9.44 4.16
CA TYR A 25 1.10 10.52 5.11
C TYR A 25 2.43 11.18 4.76
N GLU A 26 2.66 12.42 5.22
CA GLU A 26 3.89 13.18 4.92
C GLU A 26 5.17 12.43 5.35
N GLY A 27 5.13 11.66 6.44
CA GLY A 27 6.25 10.83 6.88
C GLY A 27 6.47 9.55 6.07
N SER A 28 5.57 9.21 5.14
CA SER A 28 5.66 7.97 4.35
C SER A 28 6.68 8.09 3.23
N SER A 29 7.64 7.17 3.20
CA SER A 29 8.69 7.05 2.18
C SER A 29 8.97 5.59 1.85
N GLY A 30 9.65 5.34 0.74
CA GLY A 30 10.03 4.01 0.27
C GLY A 30 8.87 3.23 -0.36
N LYS A 31 9.07 1.91 -0.46
CA LYS A 31 8.15 0.97 -1.10
C LYS A 31 7.55 0.01 -0.09
N ALA A 32 6.24 -0.21 -0.18
CA ALA A 32 5.54 -1.17 0.67
C ALA A 32 4.56 -2.03 -0.13
N SER A 33 4.40 -3.28 0.30
CA SER A 33 3.33 -4.13 -0.20
C SER A 33 2.08 -3.94 0.65
N VAL A 34 1.00 -3.50 0.02
CA VAL A 34 -0.25 -3.12 0.71
C VAL A 34 -1.43 -3.79 0.04
N GLY A 35 -2.36 -4.30 0.83
CA GLY A 35 -3.63 -4.81 0.32
C GLY A 35 -4.56 -3.67 -0.09
N CYS A 36 -5.25 -3.81 -1.23
CA CYS A 36 -6.29 -2.85 -1.59
C CYS A 36 -7.51 -3.00 -0.66
N PRO A 37 -8.09 -1.91 -0.11
CA PRO A 37 -9.25 -1.98 0.77
C PRO A 37 -10.56 -2.35 0.05
N LYS A 38 -10.58 -2.41 -1.29
CA LYS A 38 -11.79 -2.67 -2.10
C LYS A 38 -11.73 -3.94 -2.95
N CYS A 39 -10.55 -4.42 -3.29
CA CYS A 39 -10.37 -5.62 -4.10
C CYS A 39 -9.31 -6.52 -3.47
N PRO A 40 -9.32 -7.84 -3.72
CA PRO A 40 -8.34 -8.78 -3.14
C PRO A 40 -6.93 -8.65 -3.75
N GLY A 41 -6.63 -7.51 -4.39
CA GLY A 41 -5.35 -7.26 -5.05
C GLY A 41 -4.31 -6.76 -4.06
N LEU A 42 -3.11 -7.33 -4.14
CA LEU A 42 -1.90 -6.81 -3.52
C LEU A 42 -1.26 -5.78 -4.44
N LEU A 43 -0.80 -4.67 -3.86
CA LEU A 43 -0.22 -3.55 -4.56
C LEU A 43 1.17 -3.29 -4.01
N LEU A 44 2.14 -3.02 -4.88
CA LEU A 44 3.41 -2.45 -4.49
C LEU A 44 3.25 -0.94 -4.64
N VAL A 45 3.20 -0.27 -3.50
CA VAL A 45 3.06 1.18 -3.39
C VAL A 45 4.44 1.79 -3.25
N ASP A 46 4.73 2.82 -4.04
CA ASP A 46 5.91 3.66 -3.91
C ASP A 46 5.45 5.02 -3.38
N TYR A 47 5.77 5.31 -2.12
CA TYR A 47 5.36 6.54 -1.43
C TYR A 47 6.18 7.76 -1.87
N ASP A 48 7.38 7.55 -2.42
CA ASP A 48 8.22 8.64 -2.93
C ASP A 48 7.72 9.10 -4.29
N ALA A 49 7.45 8.15 -5.19
CA ALA A 49 6.87 8.42 -6.50
C ALA A 49 5.35 8.66 -6.47
N MET A 50 4.67 8.36 -5.35
CA MET A 50 3.21 8.41 -5.21
C MET A 50 2.48 7.55 -6.26
N THR A 51 3.02 6.36 -6.54
CA THR A 51 2.47 5.42 -7.53
C THR A 51 2.19 4.05 -6.90
N ALA A 52 1.38 3.25 -7.59
CA ALA A 52 1.15 1.86 -7.22
C ALA A 52 1.10 0.98 -8.46
N VAL A 53 1.69 -0.22 -8.34
CA VAL A 53 1.61 -1.26 -9.36
C VAL A 53 1.03 -2.54 -8.76
N PRO A 54 0.34 -3.39 -9.55
CA PRO A 54 -0.08 -4.71 -9.09
C PRO A 54 1.12 -5.54 -8.61
N ASN A 55 1.02 -6.13 -7.43
CA ASN A 55 2.06 -6.97 -6.87
C ASN A 55 1.63 -8.44 -6.86
N THR A 56 1.93 -9.14 -7.95
CA THR A 56 1.65 -10.57 -8.10
C THR A 56 2.68 -11.44 -7.39
N GLN A 57 3.89 -10.94 -7.16
CA GLN A 57 5.01 -11.69 -6.55
C GLN A 57 4.84 -11.88 -5.03
N CYS A 58 4.20 -10.94 -4.33
CA CYS A 58 3.98 -11.06 -2.88
C CYS A 58 2.90 -12.08 -2.48
N LYS A 59 2.13 -12.65 -3.40
CA LYS A 59 1.17 -13.72 -3.05
C LYS A 59 1.86 -14.95 -2.46
N ASP A 60 3.08 -15.25 -2.91
CA ASP A 60 3.86 -16.38 -2.39
C ASP A 60 4.80 -15.98 -1.24
N ALA A 61 5.11 -14.68 -1.09
CA ALA A 61 6.02 -14.18 -0.05
C ALA A 61 5.51 -14.47 1.38
N TYR A 62 4.18 -14.49 1.60
CA TYR A 62 3.60 -14.77 2.91
C TYR A 62 3.92 -16.20 3.41
N LYS A 63 4.22 -17.14 2.50
CA LYS A 63 4.67 -18.51 2.84
C LYS A 63 6.03 -18.51 3.54
N TYR A 64 6.86 -17.49 3.31
CA TYR A 64 8.21 -17.38 3.89
C TYR A 64 8.21 -16.71 5.27
N ALA A 65 7.14 -16.00 5.66
CA ALA A 65 7.09 -15.24 6.91
C ALA A 65 6.50 -16.00 8.11
N VAL A 66 5.72 -17.08 7.87
CA VAL A 66 4.94 -17.78 8.92
C VAL A 66 5.56 -19.12 9.31
N ASN A 67 6.52 -19.65 8.54
CA ASN A 67 7.13 -20.96 8.77
C ASN A 67 8.59 -20.90 9.26
N ASN A 68 8.98 -19.84 9.98
CA ASN A 68 10.29 -19.76 10.65
C ASN A 68 10.13 -19.75 12.17
#